data_AF-A0AAU2G323-F1
#
_entry.id   AF-A0AAU2G323-F1
#
_cell.length_a   1.000
_cell.length_b   1.000
_cell.length_c   1.000
_cell.angle_alpha   90.00
_cell.angle_beta   90.00
_cell.angle_gamma   90.00
#
_symmetry.space_group_name_H-M   'P 1'
#
loop_
_entity.id
_entity.type
_entity.pdbx_description
1 polymer ?
#
loop_
_entity_poly.entity_id
_entity_poly.type
_entity_poly.pdbx_seq_one_letter_code
_entity_poly.pdbx_strand_id
1 'polypeptide(L)'
;MVRRLYGGLPPCASGGASLTLHEQKEGFVVGIGSPRTAEDVLARDSLFGDSTAIATRNLARYRVGLSLLGVRSARHSDALHALSAEPAEGLLPLLGDPVLRNAFEDDVARLENGVFTESSLGDILAAWPAPATDGIGPCESMMKVPARPWPNVSASWVWTGLESSQSGQPVARRVRVLCRNSFEGSDRDEPLEATPEMVHALQEGANLLTALLPELGVSVLQHVSLIGFSDGESPDGPLQSLSGGDPLPSALLMSPSRLSDPWKTAETLLHEAAHLKLFDVLRSCSLVQDGSARVAIPWRMTSWTFIRVLVALHFYAHLTVFQAAARGASAEVIARYGPPPTAEEIDEPTPGSQAAAAGTHRTGFERLVYLAEQALCADHGQLTKEGRRFVHWLLDSIEWGEQSVRSPVPAVTGARSAEVATTASDRAVVTGGVFVRSEPTILWELPELRQLLVVRPDTAGFHWLDAHAWVVYALCDGEPLATLAERYRLAVDGPLSEETALRQARACLSLLIGAGLVSQVDE
;
A
#
# COMPACT_ATOMS: atom_id res chain seq x y z
N MET A 1 -7.23 2.49 11.36
CA MET A 1 -7.05 3.88 10.87
C MET A 1 -7.72 4.16 9.50
N VAL A 2 -8.01 3.14 8.67
CA VAL A 2 -8.49 3.31 7.27
C VAL A 2 -10.03 3.35 7.11
N ARG A 3 -10.82 2.84 8.06
CA ARG A 3 -12.31 2.79 7.98
C ARG A 3 -13.07 4.14 8.03
N ARG A 4 -12.42 5.29 8.31
CA ARG A 4 -13.10 6.60 8.50
C ARG A 4 -13.13 7.51 7.25
N LEU A 5 -12.80 6.99 6.07
CA LEU A 5 -12.48 7.84 4.90
C LEU A 5 -13.65 8.23 3.98
N TYR A 6 -14.89 7.80 4.24
CA TYR A 6 -16.02 7.98 3.32
C TYR A 6 -17.32 8.51 3.97
N GLY A 7 -17.34 9.77 4.41
CA GLY A 7 -18.58 10.46 4.87
C GLY A 7 -18.48 12.00 4.82
N GLY A 8 -19.51 12.69 4.33
CA GLY A 8 -19.45 14.08 3.82
C GLY A 8 -20.08 15.24 4.63
N LEU A 9 -19.97 16.45 4.02
CA LEU A 9 -20.56 17.81 4.28
C LEU A 9 -19.95 18.71 5.40
N PRO A 10 -20.13 20.08 5.39
CA PRO A 10 -20.14 21.12 4.34
C PRO A 10 -19.04 22.22 4.57
N PRO A 11 -18.92 23.32 3.76
CA PRO A 11 -17.67 24.06 3.62
C PRO A 11 -17.56 25.37 4.45
N CYS A 12 -16.31 25.75 4.79
CA CYS A 12 -15.95 27.11 5.21
C CYS A 12 -14.76 27.62 4.39
N ALA A 13 -14.86 28.89 3.98
CA ALA A 13 -13.95 29.57 3.06
C ALA A 13 -12.71 30.15 3.77
N SER A 14 -11.56 30.15 3.09
CA SER A 14 -10.60 31.27 3.13
C SER A 14 -9.50 31.10 2.08
N GLY A 15 -9.07 32.24 1.53
CA GLY A 15 -8.07 32.35 0.46
C GLY A 15 -6.64 32.41 0.97
N GLY A 16 -5.71 32.11 0.06
CA GLY A 16 -4.26 32.22 0.25
C GLY A 16 -3.54 32.28 -1.09
N ALA A 17 -2.46 33.08 -1.15
CA ALA A 17 -1.82 33.59 -2.35
C ALA A 17 -1.06 32.53 -3.19
N SER A 18 -1.08 32.73 -4.52
CA SER A 18 -0.44 31.90 -5.54
C SER A 18 1.04 32.29 -5.75
N LEU A 19 1.94 31.30 -5.75
CA LEU A 19 3.29 31.41 -6.28
C LEU A 19 3.22 31.31 -7.81
N THR A 20 3.59 32.40 -8.48
CA THR A 20 3.60 32.49 -9.95
C THR A 20 4.91 31.91 -10.48
N LEU A 21 4.85 30.70 -11.05
CA LEU A 21 5.84 30.22 -12.01
C LEU A 21 5.61 30.96 -13.34
N HIS A 22 6.65 31.61 -13.84
CA HIS A 22 6.61 32.44 -15.04
C HIS A 22 6.12 31.65 -16.27
N GLU A 23 5.02 32.11 -16.87
CA GLU A 23 4.54 31.66 -18.18
C GLU A 23 5.59 31.92 -19.27
N GLN A 24 6.15 30.85 -19.85
CA GLN A 24 6.55 30.84 -21.25
C GLN A 24 5.70 29.79 -21.98
N LYS A 25 4.73 30.28 -22.75
CA LYS A 25 3.85 29.51 -23.65
C LYS A 25 4.56 29.25 -24.99
N GLU A 26 5.46 28.27 -25.03
CA GLU A 26 5.78 27.51 -26.24
C GLU A 26 6.02 26.05 -25.81
N GLY A 27 5.52 25.09 -26.57
CA GLY A 27 5.22 23.72 -26.12
C GLY A 27 6.34 23.06 -25.32
N PHE A 28 6.14 22.99 -24.00
CA PHE A 28 6.97 22.20 -23.10
C PHE A 28 6.69 20.73 -23.37
N VAL A 29 7.46 20.12 -24.28
CA VAL A 29 7.61 18.67 -24.28
C VAL A 29 8.49 18.38 -23.06
N VAL A 30 7.86 18.21 -21.90
CA VAL A 30 8.55 17.58 -20.76
C VAL A 30 8.94 16.19 -21.26
N GLY A 31 10.21 16.04 -21.63
CA GLY A 31 10.76 14.75 -22.00
C GLY A 31 10.70 13.89 -20.75
N ILE A 32 9.76 12.96 -20.68
CA ILE A 32 9.88 11.85 -19.75
C ILE A 32 11.12 11.08 -20.21
N GLY A 33 12.02 10.78 -19.27
CA GLY A 33 13.21 9.97 -19.52
C GLY A 33 12.85 8.57 -20.03
N SER A 34 13.84 7.67 -20.11
CA SER A 34 13.57 6.29 -20.52
C SER A 34 12.48 5.68 -19.62
N PRO A 35 11.36 5.17 -20.17
CA PRO A 35 10.33 4.49 -19.37
C PRO A 35 10.89 3.38 -18.49
N ARG A 36 12.00 2.75 -18.94
CA ARG A 36 12.74 1.74 -18.19
C ARG A 36 13.33 2.25 -16.88
N THR A 37 13.87 3.47 -16.87
CA THR A 37 14.42 4.07 -15.63
C THR A 37 13.29 4.44 -14.67
N ALA A 38 12.19 4.96 -15.19
CA ALA A 38 11.02 5.32 -14.39
C ALA A 38 10.36 4.10 -13.74
N GLU A 39 10.19 3.01 -14.49
CA GLU A 39 9.67 1.76 -13.93
C GLU A 39 10.62 1.16 -12.90
N ASP A 40 11.95 1.23 -13.11
CA ASP A 40 12.95 0.72 -12.15
C ASP A 40 12.80 1.44 -10.80
N VAL A 41 12.57 2.75 -10.80
CA VAL A 41 12.30 3.53 -9.58
C VAL A 41 11.02 3.04 -8.90
N LEU A 42 9.92 2.88 -9.64
CA LEU A 42 8.63 2.45 -9.08
C LEU A 42 8.60 0.97 -8.66
N ALA A 43 9.45 0.12 -9.24
CA ALA A 43 9.45 -1.32 -8.98
C ALA A 43 10.48 -1.75 -7.92
N ARG A 44 11.55 -0.98 -7.68
CA ARG A 44 12.69 -1.44 -6.85
C ARG A 44 12.91 -0.68 -5.55
N ASP A 45 12.13 0.36 -5.26
CA ASP A 45 12.24 1.02 -3.95
C ASP A 45 11.88 0.01 -2.84
N SER A 46 12.81 -0.26 -1.92
CA SER A 46 12.66 -1.32 -0.93
C SER A 46 11.49 -1.12 0.04
N LEU A 47 10.92 0.08 0.14
CA LEU A 47 9.79 0.38 1.03
C LEU A 47 8.46 0.44 0.26
N PHE A 48 8.45 1.01 -0.93
CA PHE A 48 7.22 1.32 -1.66
C PHE A 48 7.07 0.56 -2.99
N GLY A 49 8.18 0.15 -3.60
CA GLY A 49 8.23 -0.41 -4.95
C GLY A 49 8.44 -1.93 -4.98
N ASP A 50 9.34 -2.46 -4.18
CA ASP A 50 9.71 -3.87 -4.24
C ASP A 50 8.61 -4.76 -3.64
N SER A 51 7.86 -5.44 -4.51
CA SER A 51 6.78 -6.35 -4.13
C SER A 51 7.24 -7.51 -3.24
N THR A 52 8.49 -7.98 -3.38
CA THR A 52 9.04 -9.00 -2.50
C THR A 52 9.22 -8.44 -1.09
N ALA A 53 9.84 -7.25 -0.98
CA ALA A 53 10.01 -6.60 0.32
C ALA A 53 8.67 -6.27 0.99
N ILE A 54 7.68 -5.82 0.21
CA ILE A 54 6.30 -5.56 0.70
C ILE A 54 5.66 -6.86 1.20
N ALA A 55 5.73 -7.95 0.42
CA ALA A 55 5.19 -9.26 0.80
C ALA A 55 5.85 -9.79 2.07
N THR A 56 7.17 -9.67 2.20
CA THR A 56 7.92 -10.06 3.40
C THR A 56 7.46 -9.31 4.65
N ARG A 57 7.24 -7.99 4.57
CA ARG A 57 6.70 -7.21 5.70
C ARG A 57 5.28 -7.62 6.04
N ASN A 58 4.43 -7.82 5.04
CA ASN A 58 3.06 -8.26 5.27
C ASN A 58 3.01 -9.65 5.89
N LEU A 59 3.86 -10.57 5.45
CA LEU A 59 4.01 -11.89 6.06
C LEU A 59 4.40 -11.81 7.54
N ALA A 60 5.40 -11.00 7.88
CA ALA A 60 5.78 -10.79 9.28
C ALA A 60 4.61 -10.22 10.10
N ARG A 61 3.89 -9.22 9.57
CA ARG A 61 2.70 -8.67 10.22
C ARG A 61 1.62 -9.72 10.42
N TYR A 62 1.39 -10.57 9.43
CA TYR A 62 0.43 -11.66 9.52
C TYR A 62 0.81 -12.66 10.61
N ARG A 63 2.06 -13.12 10.65
CA ARG A 63 2.52 -14.07 11.67
C ARG A 63 2.40 -13.53 13.09
N VAL A 64 2.84 -12.29 13.29
CA VAL A 64 2.74 -11.65 14.60
C VAL A 64 1.29 -11.35 14.97
N GLY A 65 0.50 -10.85 14.02
CA GLY A 65 -0.92 -10.56 14.24
C GLY A 65 -1.73 -11.81 14.56
N LEU A 66 -1.53 -12.91 13.83
CA LEU A 66 -2.18 -14.20 14.11
C LEU A 66 -1.76 -14.75 15.47
N SER A 67 -0.48 -14.65 15.83
CA SER A 67 0.00 -15.08 17.16
C SER A 67 -0.64 -14.24 18.27
N LEU A 68 -0.76 -12.93 18.07
CA LEU A 68 -1.41 -12.04 19.02
C LEU A 68 -2.92 -12.35 19.13
N LEU A 69 -3.60 -12.58 18.01
CA LEU A 69 -5.01 -12.99 18.01
C LEU A 69 -5.18 -14.35 18.72
N GLY A 70 -4.26 -15.30 18.54
CA GLY A 70 -4.25 -16.59 19.22
C GLY A 70 -4.10 -16.48 20.73
N VAL A 71 -3.28 -15.54 21.22
CA VAL A 71 -3.18 -15.22 22.66
C VAL A 71 -4.48 -14.63 23.22
N ARG A 72 -5.23 -13.88 22.39
CA ARG A 72 -6.42 -13.13 22.83
C ARG A 72 -7.74 -13.87 22.63
N SER A 73 -7.81 -14.81 21.69
CA SER A 73 -9.00 -15.61 21.41
C SER A 73 -8.88 -16.98 22.07
N ALA A 74 -9.56 -17.15 23.21
CA ALA A 74 -9.52 -18.41 23.95
C ALA A 74 -10.11 -19.57 23.14
N ARG A 75 -11.13 -19.30 22.29
CA ARG A 75 -11.81 -20.31 21.50
C ARG A 75 -10.98 -20.83 20.32
N HIS A 76 -10.20 -19.96 19.70
CA HIS A 76 -9.54 -20.23 18.42
C HIS A 76 -8.01 -20.19 18.50
N SER A 77 -7.45 -20.22 19.71
CA SER A 77 -6.02 -20.09 19.98
C SER A 77 -5.18 -21.06 19.13
N ASP A 78 -5.49 -22.36 19.18
CA ASP A 78 -4.73 -23.39 18.46
C ASP A 78 -4.77 -23.20 16.94
N ALA A 79 -5.93 -22.86 16.38
CA ALA A 79 -6.07 -22.67 14.94
C ALA A 79 -5.30 -21.43 14.44
N LEU A 80 -5.33 -20.34 15.21
CA LEU A 80 -4.62 -19.11 14.86
C LEU A 80 -3.09 -19.26 15.01
N HIS A 81 -2.63 -19.98 16.05
CA HIS A 81 -1.22 -20.31 16.22
C HIS A 81 -0.71 -21.31 15.18
N ALA A 82 -1.53 -22.31 14.80
CA ALA A 82 -1.19 -23.21 13.71
C ALA A 82 -1.02 -22.43 12.41
N LEU A 83 -1.97 -21.54 12.08
CA LEU A 83 -1.88 -20.70 10.89
C LEU A 83 -0.67 -19.74 10.93
N SER A 84 -0.31 -19.20 12.10
CA SER A 84 0.87 -18.33 12.22
C SER A 84 2.20 -19.06 12.01
N ALA A 85 2.22 -20.37 12.27
CA ALA A 85 3.36 -21.25 12.07
C ALA A 85 3.50 -21.77 10.63
N GLU A 86 2.49 -21.57 9.77
CA GLU A 86 2.54 -22.01 8.37
C GLU A 86 3.75 -21.39 7.63
N PRO A 87 4.42 -22.17 6.76
CA PRO A 87 5.42 -21.64 5.85
C PRO A 87 4.89 -20.48 5.00
N ALA A 88 5.80 -19.64 4.49
CA ALA A 88 5.42 -18.47 3.71
C ALA A 88 4.56 -18.85 2.48
N GLU A 89 4.92 -19.97 1.85
CA GLU A 89 4.28 -20.54 0.67
C GLU A 89 2.85 -20.99 0.95
N GLY A 90 2.54 -21.39 2.20
CA GLY A 90 1.18 -21.75 2.62
C GLY A 90 0.39 -20.54 3.13
N LEU A 91 1.04 -19.64 3.87
CA LEU A 91 0.36 -18.52 4.52
C LEU A 91 -0.02 -17.40 3.54
N LEU A 92 0.82 -17.10 2.56
CA LEU A 92 0.58 -16.00 1.62
C LEU A 92 -0.65 -16.24 0.72
N PRO A 93 -0.88 -17.43 0.13
CA PRO A 93 -2.12 -17.68 -0.61
C PRO A 93 -3.37 -17.58 0.27
N LEU A 94 -3.31 -18.11 1.50
CA LEU A 94 -4.42 -18.06 2.46
C LEU A 94 -4.77 -16.63 2.86
N LEU A 95 -3.78 -15.79 3.12
CA LEU A 95 -4.00 -14.38 3.44
C LEU A 95 -4.04 -13.49 2.19
N GLY A 96 -3.89 -14.06 1.01
CA GLY A 96 -4.30 -13.49 -0.26
C GLY A 96 -5.79 -13.64 -0.52
N ASP A 97 -6.46 -14.59 0.16
CA ASP A 97 -7.90 -14.78 0.08
C ASP A 97 -8.65 -13.56 0.63
N PRO A 98 -9.59 -12.97 -0.13
CA PRO A 98 -10.24 -11.73 0.28
C PRO A 98 -11.06 -11.87 1.57
N VAL A 99 -11.63 -13.05 1.87
CA VAL A 99 -12.42 -13.26 3.08
C VAL A 99 -11.53 -13.45 4.30
N LEU A 100 -10.51 -14.30 4.20
CA LEU A 100 -9.59 -14.52 5.33
C LEU A 100 -8.81 -13.24 5.64
N ARG A 101 -8.31 -12.57 4.59
CA ARG A 101 -7.58 -11.31 4.75
C ARG A 101 -8.47 -10.22 5.36
N ASN A 102 -9.70 -10.06 4.88
CA ASN A 102 -10.62 -9.08 5.46
C ASN A 102 -10.93 -9.39 6.94
N ALA A 103 -11.16 -10.66 7.29
CA ALA A 103 -11.41 -11.06 8.68
C ALA A 103 -10.20 -10.81 9.58
N PHE A 104 -8.99 -11.10 9.09
CA PHE A 104 -7.74 -10.77 9.78
C PHE A 104 -7.61 -9.27 10.03
N GLU A 105 -7.79 -8.43 9.01
CA GLU A 105 -7.67 -6.97 9.13
C GLU A 105 -8.73 -6.39 10.07
N ASP A 106 -9.97 -6.90 10.01
CA ASP A 106 -11.04 -6.51 10.93
C ASP A 106 -10.73 -6.88 12.38
N ASP A 107 -10.22 -8.09 12.63
CA ASP A 107 -9.86 -8.56 13.96
C ASP A 107 -8.69 -7.76 14.55
N VAL A 108 -7.63 -7.52 13.77
CA VAL A 108 -6.50 -6.67 14.18
C VAL A 108 -6.97 -5.24 14.48
N ALA A 109 -7.80 -4.65 13.61
CA ALA A 109 -8.33 -3.31 13.84
C ALA A 109 -9.18 -3.26 15.12
N ARG A 110 -10.02 -4.27 15.39
CA ARG A 110 -10.78 -4.34 16.65
C ARG A 110 -9.87 -4.44 17.86
N LEU A 111 -8.75 -5.15 17.72
CA LEU A 111 -7.78 -5.34 18.80
C LEU A 111 -7.05 -4.04 19.13
N GLU A 112 -6.54 -3.33 18.12
CA GLU A 112 -5.90 -2.01 18.26
C GLU A 112 -6.84 -0.96 18.88
N ASN A 113 -8.15 -1.07 18.63
CA ASN A 113 -9.16 -0.17 19.18
C ASN A 113 -9.73 -0.62 20.53
N GLY A 114 -9.22 -1.71 21.13
CA GLY A 114 -9.67 -2.20 22.44
C GLY A 114 -11.11 -2.76 22.46
N VAL A 115 -11.65 -3.15 21.30
CA VAL A 115 -13.03 -3.69 21.15
C VAL A 115 -13.03 -5.14 20.64
N PHE A 116 -11.88 -5.80 20.68
CA PHE A 116 -11.75 -7.20 20.34
C PHE A 116 -12.28 -8.08 21.47
N THR A 117 -13.10 -9.06 21.11
CA THR A 117 -13.71 -10.02 22.05
C THR A 117 -13.39 -11.46 21.64
N GLU A 118 -13.59 -11.78 20.36
CA GLU A 118 -13.27 -13.06 19.75
C GLU A 118 -12.92 -12.85 18.28
N SER A 119 -12.17 -13.81 17.72
CA SER A 119 -11.69 -13.75 16.34
C SER A 119 -12.74 -14.22 15.35
N SER A 120 -13.15 -13.31 14.46
CA SER A 120 -14.00 -13.64 13.31
C SER A 120 -13.25 -14.49 12.29
N LEU A 121 -11.93 -14.30 12.17
CA LEU A 121 -11.06 -15.17 11.37
C LEU A 121 -11.08 -16.60 11.92
N GLY A 122 -10.93 -16.77 13.24
CA GLY A 122 -11.00 -18.08 13.89
C GLY A 122 -12.33 -18.80 13.65
N ASP A 123 -13.46 -18.08 13.68
CA ASP A 123 -14.77 -18.67 13.34
C ASP A 123 -14.84 -19.16 11.88
N ILE A 124 -14.21 -18.43 10.95
CA ILE A 124 -14.14 -18.84 9.54
C ILE A 124 -13.24 -20.07 9.39
N LEU A 125 -12.07 -20.07 10.02
CA LEU A 125 -11.13 -21.20 9.98
C LEU A 125 -11.75 -22.47 10.58
N ALA A 126 -12.51 -22.35 11.67
CA ALA A 126 -13.19 -23.50 12.29
C ALA A 126 -14.31 -24.07 11.42
N ALA A 127 -14.93 -23.25 10.58
CA ALA A 127 -16.00 -23.66 9.67
C ALA A 127 -15.47 -24.18 8.32
N TRP A 128 -14.23 -23.87 7.97
CA TRP A 128 -13.60 -24.29 6.74
C TRP A 128 -12.87 -25.63 6.97
N PRO A 129 -13.21 -26.73 6.26
CA PRO A 129 -12.43 -27.95 6.33
C PRO A 129 -10.98 -27.63 5.98
N ALA A 130 -10.03 -28.23 6.71
CA ALA A 130 -8.60 -27.92 6.66
C ALA A 130 -8.10 -27.64 5.22
N PRO A 131 -7.26 -26.61 5.03
CA PRO A 131 -6.83 -26.17 3.71
C PRO A 131 -6.29 -27.36 2.92
N ALA A 132 -6.75 -27.49 1.68
CA ALA A 132 -6.12 -28.41 0.75
C ALA A 132 -4.66 -28.00 0.57
N THR A 133 -3.76 -28.97 0.43
CA THR A 133 -2.32 -28.76 0.29
C THR A 133 -1.90 -28.12 -1.03
N ASP A 134 -2.87 -27.75 -1.86
CA ASP A 134 -2.71 -27.16 -3.19
C ASP A 134 -2.55 -25.63 -3.17
N GLY A 135 -2.60 -25.00 -1.98
CA GLY A 135 -2.44 -23.55 -1.83
C GLY A 135 -3.67 -22.75 -2.25
N ILE A 136 -4.84 -23.41 -2.35
CA ILE A 136 -6.10 -22.76 -2.72
C ILE A 136 -6.81 -22.22 -1.47
N GLY A 137 -7.12 -20.92 -1.48
CA GLY A 137 -7.87 -20.27 -0.42
C GLY A 137 -9.36 -20.68 -0.38
N PRO A 138 -10.07 -20.41 0.73
CA PRO A 138 -11.46 -20.83 0.89
C PRO A 138 -12.40 -20.24 -0.17
N CYS A 139 -12.22 -18.97 -0.57
CA CYS A 139 -13.03 -18.36 -1.61
C CYS A 139 -12.83 -19.05 -2.95
N GLU A 140 -11.57 -19.25 -3.34
CA GLU A 140 -11.26 -19.88 -4.61
C GLU A 140 -11.79 -21.32 -4.68
N SER A 141 -11.67 -22.09 -3.59
CA SER A 141 -12.14 -23.48 -3.52
C SER A 141 -13.65 -23.66 -3.74
N MET A 142 -14.43 -22.57 -3.63
CA MET A 142 -15.88 -22.58 -3.84
C MET A 142 -16.30 -22.13 -5.25
N MET A 143 -15.34 -21.76 -6.11
CA MET A 143 -15.61 -21.32 -7.48
C MET A 143 -15.86 -22.50 -8.41
N LYS A 144 -16.77 -22.35 -9.38
CA LYS A 144 -17.12 -23.43 -10.33
C LYS A 144 -15.93 -23.97 -11.13
N VAL A 145 -15.09 -23.08 -11.67
CA VAL A 145 -13.91 -23.45 -12.46
C VAL A 145 -12.83 -22.41 -12.21
N PRO A 146 -11.78 -22.71 -11.42
CA PRO A 146 -10.69 -21.77 -11.23
C PRO A 146 -10.02 -21.41 -12.56
N ALA A 147 -9.94 -20.11 -12.86
CA ALA A 147 -9.23 -19.60 -14.02
C ALA A 147 -8.11 -18.68 -13.55
N ARG A 148 -6.88 -18.94 -14.00
CA ARG A 148 -5.68 -18.14 -13.69
C ARG A 148 -5.35 -17.25 -14.88
N PRO A 149 -5.49 -15.93 -14.79
CA PRO A 149 -5.30 -15.05 -15.95
C PRO A 149 -3.82 -14.81 -16.29
N TRP A 150 -2.90 -14.99 -15.34
CA TRP A 150 -1.44 -14.85 -15.54
C TRP A 150 -0.64 -15.79 -14.63
N PRO A 151 -0.69 -17.12 -14.86
CA PRO A 151 -0.13 -18.12 -13.93
C PRO A 151 1.38 -18.01 -13.69
N ASN A 152 2.13 -17.33 -14.57
CA ASN A 152 3.57 -17.13 -14.43
C ASN A 152 3.95 -15.90 -13.59
N VAL A 153 2.98 -15.06 -13.22
CA VAL A 153 3.22 -13.79 -12.50
C VAL A 153 2.79 -13.91 -11.04
N SER A 154 1.61 -14.45 -10.79
CA SER A 154 1.06 -14.62 -9.44
C SER A 154 -0.05 -15.67 -9.40
N ALA A 155 -0.50 -16.00 -8.19
CA ALA A 155 -1.59 -16.95 -7.95
C ALA A 155 -2.99 -16.31 -8.11
N SER A 156 -3.14 -15.25 -8.92
CA SER A 156 -4.43 -14.61 -9.10
C SER A 156 -5.46 -15.54 -9.74
N TRP A 157 -6.72 -15.42 -9.38
CA TRP A 157 -7.84 -16.14 -10.00
C TRP A 157 -8.99 -15.22 -10.36
N VAL A 158 -9.80 -15.69 -11.31
CA VAL A 158 -11.01 -15.00 -11.76
C VAL A 158 -12.25 -15.56 -11.08
N TRP A 159 -13.16 -14.69 -10.67
CA TRP A 159 -14.49 -15.05 -10.19
C TRP A 159 -15.30 -15.73 -11.30
N THR A 160 -15.61 -17.02 -11.13
CA THR A 160 -16.41 -17.81 -12.07
C THR A 160 -17.78 -18.20 -11.49
N GLY A 161 -18.26 -17.43 -10.52
CA GLY A 161 -19.48 -17.75 -9.78
C GLY A 161 -19.28 -18.85 -8.74
N LEU A 162 -20.12 -18.81 -7.70
CA LEU A 162 -20.12 -19.79 -6.63
C LEU A 162 -20.79 -21.10 -7.08
N GLU A 163 -20.23 -22.23 -6.66
CA GLU A 163 -20.92 -23.51 -6.77
C GLU A 163 -22.19 -23.54 -5.91
N SER A 164 -23.31 -24.03 -6.49
CA SER A 164 -24.61 -24.05 -5.81
C SER A 164 -24.59 -24.81 -4.47
N SER A 165 -23.81 -25.89 -4.41
CA SER A 165 -23.57 -26.71 -3.21
C SER A 165 -22.88 -25.93 -2.08
N GLN A 166 -22.08 -24.91 -2.42
CA GLN A 166 -21.28 -24.13 -1.47
C GLN A 166 -21.97 -22.84 -1.03
N SER A 167 -23.07 -22.46 -1.70
CA SER A 167 -23.76 -21.18 -1.49
C SER A 167 -24.19 -20.90 -0.05
N GLY A 168 -24.45 -21.93 0.76
CA GLY A 168 -24.86 -21.83 2.16
C GLY A 168 -23.70 -21.71 3.17
N GLN A 169 -22.44 -21.83 2.74
CA GLN A 169 -21.30 -21.79 3.65
C GLN A 169 -21.06 -20.38 4.23
N PRO A 170 -20.51 -20.26 5.46
CA PRO A 170 -20.16 -18.96 6.05
C PRO A 170 -19.24 -18.11 5.18
N VAL A 171 -18.24 -18.72 4.54
CA VAL A 171 -17.32 -18.04 3.61
C VAL A 171 -18.09 -17.46 2.42
N ALA A 172 -18.96 -18.26 1.78
CA ALA A 172 -19.79 -17.83 0.66
C ALA A 172 -20.71 -16.65 1.03
N ARG A 173 -21.27 -16.63 2.25
CA ARG A 173 -22.04 -15.48 2.74
C ARG A 173 -21.16 -14.25 2.96
N ARG A 174 -19.97 -14.42 3.55
CA ARG A 174 -19.05 -13.31 3.83
C ARG A 174 -18.59 -12.67 2.52
N VAL A 175 -18.11 -13.45 1.54
CA VAL A 175 -17.63 -12.89 0.27
C VAL A 175 -18.71 -12.10 -0.47
N ARG A 176 -19.97 -12.57 -0.48
CA ARG A 176 -21.10 -11.80 -1.03
C ARG A 176 -21.32 -10.47 -0.33
N VAL A 177 -21.25 -10.45 1.01
CA VAL A 177 -21.36 -9.21 1.78
C VAL A 177 -20.21 -8.25 1.44
N LEU A 178 -18.98 -8.75 1.30
CA LEU A 178 -17.83 -7.92 0.92
C LEU A 178 -17.99 -7.36 -0.50
N CYS A 179 -18.42 -8.19 -1.46
CA CYS A 179 -18.74 -7.74 -2.82
C CYS A 179 -19.84 -6.69 -2.81
N ARG A 180 -20.97 -6.94 -2.16
CA ARG A 180 -22.10 -5.99 -2.06
C ARG A 180 -21.67 -4.65 -1.45
N ASN A 181 -20.89 -4.68 -0.38
CA ASN A 181 -20.39 -3.46 0.26
C ASN A 181 -19.36 -2.69 -0.60
N SER A 182 -18.84 -3.32 -1.66
CA SER A 182 -17.96 -2.66 -2.62
C SER A 182 -18.73 -1.96 -3.75
N PHE A 183 -20.01 -2.26 -3.93
CA PHE A 183 -20.89 -1.65 -4.93
C PHE A 183 -21.95 -0.78 -4.23
N GLU A 184 -21.65 0.51 -4.03
CA GLU A 184 -22.65 1.44 -3.51
C GLU A 184 -23.79 1.62 -4.52
N GLY A 185 -24.97 1.07 -4.23
CA GLY A 185 -26.21 1.36 -4.97
C GLY A 185 -26.52 0.45 -6.16
N SER A 186 -25.81 -0.65 -6.39
CA SER A 186 -26.20 -1.62 -7.42
C SER A 186 -27.28 -2.58 -6.92
N ASP A 187 -28.35 -2.77 -7.70
CA ASP A 187 -29.37 -3.81 -7.49
C ASP A 187 -28.81 -5.25 -7.62
N ARG A 188 -27.56 -5.40 -8.06
CA ARG A 188 -26.88 -6.69 -8.17
C ARG A 188 -26.04 -6.97 -6.93
N ASP A 189 -26.32 -8.13 -6.35
CA ASP A 189 -25.66 -8.62 -5.14
C ASP A 189 -24.34 -9.36 -5.40
N GLU A 190 -24.00 -9.65 -6.66
CA GLU A 190 -22.89 -10.55 -7.02
C GLU A 190 -22.12 -10.10 -8.26
N PRO A 191 -20.79 -10.38 -8.33
CA PRO A 191 -20.01 -10.22 -9.56
C PRO A 191 -20.51 -11.15 -10.67
N LEU A 192 -20.35 -10.71 -11.92
CA LEU A 192 -20.66 -11.48 -13.11
C LEU A 192 -19.79 -12.73 -13.19
N GLU A 193 -20.38 -13.83 -13.66
CA GLU A 193 -19.64 -15.04 -14.01
C GLU A 193 -18.77 -14.77 -15.24
N ALA A 194 -17.46 -14.96 -15.09
CA ALA A 194 -16.51 -14.73 -16.17
C ALA A 194 -16.70 -15.74 -17.31
N THR A 195 -16.71 -15.25 -18.56
CA THR A 195 -16.65 -16.12 -19.75
C THR A 195 -15.20 -16.41 -20.15
N PRO A 196 -14.94 -17.48 -20.92
CA PRO A 196 -13.59 -17.76 -21.44
C PRO A 196 -12.99 -16.58 -22.23
N GLU A 197 -13.81 -15.85 -22.98
CA GLU A 197 -13.39 -14.66 -23.75
C GLU A 197 -12.94 -13.53 -22.82
N MET A 198 -13.63 -13.34 -21.70
CA MET A 198 -13.25 -12.34 -20.69
C MET A 198 -11.90 -12.68 -20.05
N VAL A 199 -11.70 -13.96 -19.71
CA VAL A 199 -10.41 -14.45 -19.17
C VAL A 199 -9.29 -14.26 -20.19
N HIS A 200 -9.55 -14.55 -21.46
CA HIS A 200 -8.56 -14.36 -22.53
C HIS A 200 -8.20 -12.88 -22.74
N ALA A 201 -9.19 -11.98 -22.78
CA ALA A 201 -8.95 -10.55 -22.91
C ALA A 201 -8.16 -9.99 -21.72
N LEU A 202 -8.47 -10.45 -20.51
CA LEU A 202 -7.74 -10.13 -19.28
C LEU A 202 -6.27 -10.58 -19.37
N GLN A 203 -6.03 -11.79 -19.87
CA GLN A 203 -4.69 -12.32 -20.10
C GLN A 203 -3.92 -11.49 -21.15
N GLU A 204 -4.56 -11.08 -22.25
CA GLU A 204 -3.91 -10.23 -23.25
C GLU A 204 -3.55 -8.84 -22.71
N GLY A 205 -4.39 -8.25 -21.86
CA GLY A 205 -4.06 -7.01 -21.17
C GLY A 205 -2.89 -7.15 -20.20
N ALA A 206 -2.82 -8.23 -19.43
CA ALA A 206 -1.69 -8.51 -18.53
C ALA A 206 -0.38 -8.77 -19.30
N ASN A 207 -0.45 -9.51 -20.41
CA ASN A 207 0.68 -9.74 -21.32
C ASN A 207 1.18 -8.41 -21.91
N LEU A 208 0.29 -7.52 -22.31
CA LEU A 208 0.67 -6.19 -22.81
C LEU A 208 1.32 -5.35 -21.70
N LEU A 209 0.73 -5.31 -20.51
CA LEU A 209 1.27 -4.57 -19.37
C LEU A 209 2.70 -5.02 -19.04
N THR A 210 2.94 -6.33 -18.97
CA THR A 210 4.27 -6.90 -18.68
C THR A 210 5.24 -6.79 -19.86
N ALA A 211 4.76 -6.65 -21.10
CA ALA A 211 5.61 -6.35 -22.24
C ALA A 211 6.09 -4.89 -22.27
N LEU A 212 5.23 -3.95 -21.85
CA LEU A 212 5.55 -2.52 -21.79
C LEU A 212 6.40 -2.17 -20.57
N LEU A 213 6.08 -2.80 -19.43
CA LEU A 213 6.66 -2.52 -18.12
C LEU A 213 7.06 -3.84 -17.44
N PRO A 214 8.15 -4.50 -17.86
CA PRO A 214 8.50 -5.84 -17.40
C PRO A 214 8.74 -5.95 -15.90
N GLU A 215 9.29 -4.92 -15.26
CA GLU A 215 9.53 -4.94 -13.81
C GLU A 215 8.29 -4.46 -13.05
N LEU A 216 7.74 -3.31 -13.44
CA LEU A 216 6.62 -2.70 -12.73
C LEU A 216 5.30 -3.47 -12.94
N GLY A 217 5.04 -3.94 -14.17
CA GLY A 217 3.85 -4.72 -14.50
C GLY A 217 3.77 -6.03 -13.72
N VAL A 218 4.89 -6.76 -13.63
CA VAL A 218 4.98 -7.97 -12.79
C VAL A 218 4.78 -7.62 -11.32
N SER A 219 5.47 -6.56 -10.84
CA SER A 219 5.38 -6.10 -9.45
C SER A 219 3.94 -5.79 -9.04
N VAL A 220 3.18 -4.99 -9.79
CA VAL A 220 1.81 -4.63 -9.39
C VAL A 220 0.85 -5.82 -9.44
N LEU A 221 0.95 -6.70 -10.45
CA LEU A 221 0.06 -7.85 -10.61
C LEU A 221 0.21 -8.91 -9.51
N GLN A 222 1.34 -8.93 -8.79
CA GLN A 222 1.53 -9.78 -7.62
C GLN A 222 0.63 -9.44 -6.43
N HIS A 223 0.08 -8.23 -6.38
CA HIS A 223 -0.83 -7.78 -5.31
C HIS A 223 -2.30 -8.08 -5.60
N VAL A 224 -2.60 -8.68 -6.76
CA VAL A 224 -3.95 -9.11 -7.13
C VAL A 224 -4.13 -10.57 -6.78
N SER A 225 -5.15 -10.91 -6.01
CA SER A 225 -5.56 -12.30 -5.75
C SER A 225 -6.83 -12.66 -6.51
N LEU A 226 -7.84 -11.79 -6.47
CA LEU A 226 -9.16 -12.03 -7.06
C LEU A 226 -9.46 -10.99 -8.15
N ILE A 227 -9.94 -11.44 -9.29
CA ILE A 227 -10.50 -10.59 -10.35
C ILE A 227 -11.98 -10.92 -10.52
N GLY A 228 -12.85 -9.95 -10.25
CA GLY A 228 -14.28 -10.05 -10.50
C GLY A 228 -14.73 -9.10 -11.61
N PHE A 229 -15.88 -9.40 -12.20
CA PHE A 229 -16.50 -8.52 -13.19
C PHE A 229 -17.82 -7.96 -12.67
N SER A 230 -18.14 -6.72 -13.00
CA SER A 230 -19.39 -6.08 -12.56
C SER A 230 -19.86 -5.05 -13.58
N ASP A 231 -21.17 -5.00 -13.79
CA ASP A 231 -21.88 -3.92 -14.49
C ASP A 231 -22.56 -2.95 -13.51
N GLY A 232 -22.07 -2.92 -12.27
CA GLY A 232 -22.59 -2.03 -11.22
C GLY A 232 -22.52 -0.56 -11.58
N GLU A 233 -23.36 0.23 -10.92
CA GLU A 233 -23.31 1.69 -10.96
C GLU A 233 -22.70 2.21 -9.66
N SER A 234 -22.07 3.38 -9.75
CA SER A 234 -21.61 4.18 -8.62
C SER A 234 -22.29 5.55 -8.66
N PRO A 235 -22.23 6.35 -7.59
CA PRO A 235 -22.74 7.73 -7.61
C PRO A 235 -22.13 8.59 -8.74
N ASP A 236 -20.93 8.24 -9.21
CA ASP A 236 -20.20 8.93 -10.28
C ASP A 236 -20.46 8.32 -11.68
N GLY A 237 -21.38 7.36 -11.80
CA GLY A 237 -21.77 6.69 -13.05
C GLY A 237 -21.42 5.20 -13.10
N PRO A 238 -21.52 4.56 -14.29
CA PRO A 238 -21.22 3.13 -14.45
C PRO A 238 -19.82 2.80 -13.96
N LEU A 239 -19.72 1.78 -13.10
CA LEU A 239 -18.45 1.33 -12.58
C LEU A 239 -17.54 0.92 -13.75
N GLN A 240 -16.36 1.54 -13.84
CA GLN A 240 -15.34 1.14 -14.81
C GLN A 240 -14.44 0.06 -14.22
N SER A 241 -13.92 0.33 -13.03
CA SER A 241 -13.09 -0.57 -12.24
C SER A 241 -13.05 -0.12 -10.79
N LEU A 242 -12.63 -1.02 -9.90
CA LEU A 242 -12.46 -0.77 -8.47
C LEU A 242 -11.41 -1.69 -7.88
N SER A 243 -10.49 -1.12 -7.12
CA SER A 243 -9.67 -1.81 -6.14
C SER A 243 -10.48 -2.00 -4.86
N GLY A 244 -10.73 -3.25 -4.46
CA GLY A 244 -11.63 -3.57 -3.35
C GLY A 244 -11.19 -3.03 -1.99
N GLY A 245 -9.93 -2.60 -1.84
CA GLY A 245 -9.43 -1.90 -0.66
C GLY A 245 -9.62 -2.68 0.65
N ASP A 246 -9.92 -1.98 1.73
CA ASP A 246 -10.22 -2.60 3.03
C ASP A 246 -11.45 -3.54 3.00
N PRO A 247 -12.58 -3.17 2.36
CA PRO A 247 -13.75 -4.05 2.29
C PRO A 247 -13.49 -5.38 1.58
N LEU A 248 -12.73 -5.38 0.49
CA LEU A 248 -12.46 -6.56 -0.32
C LEU A 248 -10.98 -6.59 -0.73
N PRO A 249 -10.08 -6.94 0.20
CA PRO A 249 -8.65 -6.80 0.01
C PRO A 249 -8.12 -7.80 -1.02
N SER A 250 -7.06 -7.41 -1.72
CA SER A 250 -6.46 -8.17 -2.83
C SER A 250 -7.42 -8.44 -4.01
N ALA A 251 -8.57 -7.77 -4.09
CA ALA A 251 -9.53 -7.96 -5.17
C ALA A 251 -9.61 -6.75 -6.10
N LEU A 252 -9.70 -7.04 -7.40
CA LEU A 252 -9.95 -6.10 -8.47
C LEU A 252 -11.32 -6.42 -9.07
N LEU A 253 -12.19 -5.42 -9.18
CA LEU A 253 -13.47 -5.52 -9.88
C LEU A 253 -13.42 -4.66 -11.14
N MET A 254 -13.89 -5.18 -12.28
CA MET A 254 -13.79 -4.50 -13.58
C MET A 254 -15.07 -4.63 -14.38
N SER A 255 -15.42 -3.58 -15.13
CA SER A 255 -16.47 -3.69 -16.15
C SER A 255 -16.01 -4.53 -17.33
N PRO A 256 -16.85 -5.43 -17.87
CA PRO A 256 -16.56 -6.12 -19.13
C PRO A 256 -16.21 -5.16 -20.28
N SER A 257 -16.72 -3.92 -20.25
CA SER A 257 -16.42 -2.88 -21.25
C SER A 257 -14.97 -2.37 -21.23
N ARG A 258 -14.20 -2.64 -20.17
CA ARG A 258 -12.75 -2.37 -20.13
C ARG A 258 -11.94 -3.45 -20.87
N LEU A 259 -12.53 -4.62 -21.12
CA LEU A 259 -11.91 -5.74 -21.86
C LEU A 259 -12.02 -5.62 -23.38
N SER A 260 -12.65 -4.56 -23.89
CA SER A 260 -12.86 -4.37 -25.34
C SER A 260 -11.55 -4.15 -26.11
N ASP A 261 -10.51 -3.72 -25.42
CA ASP A 261 -9.22 -3.33 -25.99
C ASP A 261 -8.07 -3.70 -25.02
N PRO A 262 -6.97 -4.32 -25.51
CA PRO A 262 -5.84 -4.70 -24.66
C PRO A 262 -5.17 -3.51 -23.96
N TRP A 263 -5.06 -2.34 -24.60
CA TRP A 263 -4.44 -1.16 -23.99
C TRP A 263 -5.26 -0.66 -22.81
N LYS A 264 -6.57 -0.54 -23.03
CA LYS A 264 -7.53 -0.19 -21.98
C LYS A 264 -7.52 -1.21 -20.83
N THR A 265 -7.42 -2.49 -21.14
CA THR A 265 -7.31 -3.56 -20.14
C THR A 265 -6.00 -3.43 -19.35
N ALA A 266 -4.86 -3.25 -20.01
CA ALA A 266 -3.54 -3.10 -19.40
C ALA A 266 -3.46 -1.87 -18.48
N GLU A 267 -3.99 -0.73 -18.92
CA GLU A 267 -4.07 0.49 -18.11
C GLU A 267 -4.95 0.28 -16.86
N THR A 268 -6.11 -0.37 -17.03
CA THR A 268 -7.01 -0.66 -15.91
C THR A 268 -6.37 -1.62 -14.90
N LEU A 269 -5.68 -2.64 -15.38
CA LEU A 269 -4.92 -3.56 -14.53
C LEU A 269 -3.83 -2.82 -13.76
N LEU A 270 -3.04 -1.98 -14.43
CA LEU A 270 -2.03 -1.17 -13.76
C LEU A 270 -2.65 -0.27 -12.69
N HIS A 271 -3.72 0.46 -13.02
CA HIS A 271 -4.40 1.37 -12.11
C HIS A 271 -4.78 0.64 -10.81
N GLU A 272 -5.60 -0.39 -10.92
CA GLU A 272 -6.18 -1.03 -9.75
C GLU A 272 -5.12 -1.88 -9.00
N ALA A 273 -4.25 -2.58 -9.72
CA ALA A 273 -3.19 -3.36 -9.09
C ALA A 273 -2.18 -2.46 -8.35
N ALA A 274 -1.87 -1.27 -8.87
CA ALA A 274 -1.04 -0.29 -8.17
C ALA A 274 -1.71 0.20 -6.87
N HIS A 275 -3.03 0.39 -6.85
CA HIS A 275 -3.74 0.70 -5.61
C HIS A 275 -3.72 -0.45 -4.60
N LEU A 276 -3.90 -1.69 -5.05
CA LEU A 276 -3.76 -2.87 -4.18
C LEU A 276 -2.35 -2.96 -3.58
N LYS A 277 -1.30 -2.71 -4.38
CA LYS A 277 0.07 -2.59 -3.91
C LYS A 277 0.23 -1.48 -2.87
N LEU A 278 -0.35 -0.31 -3.09
CA LEU A 278 -0.33 0.78 -2.11
C LEU A 278 -1.02 0.37 -0.80
N PHE A 279 -2.15 -0.33 -0.85
CA PHE A 279 -2.80 -0.82 0.36
C PHE A 279 -1.93 -1.80 1.15
N ASP A 280 -1.15 -2.63 0.46
CA ASP A 280 -0.17 -3.52 1.06
C ASP A 280 0.98 -2.74 1.72
N VAL A 281 1.49 -1.72 1.05
CA VAL A 281 2.51 -0.80 1.60
C VAL A 281 2.00 -0.14 2.90
N LEU A 282 0.76 0.34 2.89
CA LEU A 282 0.13 1.01 4.04
C LEU A 282 -0.08 0.11 5.27
N ARG A 283 0.07 -1.21 5.16
CA ARG A 283 0.05 -2.13 6.33
C ARG A 283 1.36 -2.15 7.10
N SER A 284 2.46 -1.70 6.48
CA SER A 284 3.79 -1.74 7.07
C SER A 284 4.45 -0.37 7.20
N CYS A 285 3.78 0.69 6.74
CA CYS A 285 4.26 2.06 6.86
C CYS A 285 3.11 3.01 7.23
N SER A 286 3.44 4.08 7.95
CA SER A 286 2.53 5.20 8.16
C SER A 286 2.99 6.36 7.29
N LEU A 287 2.16 6.79 6.33
CA LEU A 287 2.48 7.92 5.44
C LEU A 287 1.93 9.26 5.95
N VAL A 288 0.83 9.23 6.70
CA VAL A 288 0.09 10.43 7.13
C VAL A 288 -0.03 10.47 8.65
N GLN A 289 0.16 11.65 9.23
CA GLN A 289 -0.14 11.93 10.63
C GLN A 289 -1.60 12.39 10.77
N ASP A 290 -2.06 13.27 9.88
CA ASP A 290 -3.45 13.69 9.74
C ASP A 290 -3.92 13.51 8.29
N GLY A 291 -4.65 12.43 8.03
CA GLY A 291 -5.23 12.16 6.72
C GLY A 291 -6.54 12.89 6.43
N SER A 292 -7.13 13.57 7.43
CA SER A 292 -8.46 14.19 7.34
C SER A 292 -8.44 15.62 6.78
N ALA A 293 -7.26 16.24 6.78
CA ALA A 293 -7.03 17.55 6.17
C ALA A 293 -7.58 17.60 4.73
N ARG A 294 -8.16 18.75 4.37
CA ARG A 294 -8.82 18.93 3.07
C ARG A 294 -7.93 19.72 2.13
N VAL A 295 -7.78 19.24 0.90
CA VAL A 295 -7.00 19.86 -0.16
C VAL A 295 -7.94 20.25 -1.29
N ALA A 296 -7.83 21.49 -1.78
CA ALA A 296 -8.59 21.95 -2.93
C ALA A 296 -8.10 21.22 -4.20
N ILE A 297 -9.03 20.82 -5.07
CA ILE A 297 -8.71 20.06 -6.28
C ILE A 297 -9.25 20.82 -7.49
N PRO A 298 -8.39 21.48 -8.30
CA PRO A 298 -8.82 22.42 -9.32
C PRO A 298 -9.77 21.83 -10.37
N TRP A 299 -9.68 20.52 -10.64
CA TRP A 299 -10.50 19.79 -11.62
C TRP A 299 -11.73 19.12 -11.03
N ARG A 300 -12.07 19.41 -9.77
CA ARG A 300 -13.27 18.92 -9.08
C ARG A 300 -13.99 20.07 -8.37
N MET A 301 -15.28 19.87 -8.07
CA MET A 301 -16.08 20.84 -7.33
C MET A 301 -15.89 20.75 -5.82
N THR A 302 -15.36 19.62 -5.33
CA THR A 302 -15.20 19.34 -3.91
C THR A 302 -13.74 19.08 -3.57
N SER A 303 -13.34 19.51 -2.37
CA SER A 303 -12.02 19.22 -1.82
C SER A 303 -11.88 17.73 -1.49
N TRP A 304 -10.67 17.21 -1.64
CA TRP A 304 -10.35 15.84 -1.25
C TRP A 304 -9.73 15.79 0.14
N THR A 305 -9.81 14.62 0.78
CA THR A 305 -8.98 14.35 1.96
C THR A 305 -7.52 14.20 1.54
N PHE A 306 -6.60 14.50 2.45
CA PHE A 306 -5.16 14.42 2.18
C PHE A 306 -4.72 12.99 1.81
N ILE A 307 -5.33 11.97 2.43
CA ILE A 307 -5.06 10.58 2.02
C ILE A 307 -5.51 10.30 0.59
N ARG A 308 -6.65 10.86 0.14
CA ARG A 308 -7.12 10.73 -1.25
C ARG A 308 -6.17 11.44 -2.21
N VAL A 309 -5.55 12.55 -1.79
CA VAL A 309 -4.48 13.21 -2.56
C VAL A 309 -3.29 12.27 -2.77
N LEU A 310 -2.80 11.59 -1.73
CA LEU A 310 -1.67 10.66 -1.85
C LEU A 310 -2.01 9.43 -2.70
N VAL A 311 -3.22 8.89 -2.56
CA VAL A 311 -3.70 7.78 -3.38
C VAL A 311 -3.77 8.18 -4.85
N ALA A 312 -4.34 9.36 -5.16
CA ALA A 312 -4.41 9.87 -6.53
C ALA A 312 -3.01 10.19 -7.10
N LEU A 313 -2.13 10.78 -6.29
CA LEU A 313 -0.74 11.05 -6.64
C LEU A 313 -0.01 9.77 -7.07
N HIS A 314 -0.15 8.71 -6.26
CA HIS A 314 0.42 7.40 -6.54
C HIS A 314 -0.04 6.85 -7.89
N PHE A 315 -1.35 6.93 -8.18
CA PHE A 315 -1.90 6.51 -9.46
C PHE A 315 -1.34 7.34 -10.63
N TYR A 316 -1.37 8.67 -10.55
CA TYR A 316 -0.93 9.50 -11.67
C TYR A 316 0.56 9.31 -12.01
N ALA A 317 1.40 8.96 -11.03
CA ALA A 317 2.79 8.59 -11.28
C ALA A 317 2.88 7.34 -12.15
N HIS A 318 2.18 6.26 -11.76
CA HIS A 318 2.15 5.00 -12.51
C HIS A 318 1.55 5.19 -13.90
N LEU A 319 0.45 5.95 -14.01
CA LEU A 319 -0.18 6.26 -15.29
C LEU A 319 0.77 7.02 -16.23
N THR A 320 1.49 8.00 -15.71
CA THR A 320 2.46 8.79 -16.50
C THR A 320 3.56 7.89 -17.06
N VAL A 321 4.08 6.95 -16.26
CA VAL A 321 5.09 5.97 -16.69
C VAL A 321 4.53 5.02 -17.75
N PHE A 322 3.30 4.52 -17.56
CA PHE A 322 2.62 3.67 -18.54
C PHE A 322 2.40 4.36 -19.88
N GLN A 323 1.92 5.60 -19.87
CA GLN A 323 1.71 6.37 -21.08
C GLN A 323 3.03 6.65 -21.82
N ALA A 324 4.11 6.90 -21.07
CA ALA A 324 5.45 7.02 -21.65
C ALA A 324 5.90 5.72 -22.32
N ALA A 325 5.70 4.57 -21.66
CA ALA A 325 6.00 3.25 -22.22
C ALA A 325 5.14 2.93 -23.45
N ALA A 326 3.85 3.24 -23.42
CA ALA A 326 2.92 3.03 -24.53
C ALA A 326 3.31 3.87 -25.76
N ARG A 327 3.66 5.15 -25.59
CA ARG A 327 4.18 6.00 -26.68
C ARG A 327 5.50 5.49 -27.25
N GLY A 328 6.32 4.85 -26.42
CA GLY A 328 7.58 4.22 -26.80
C GLY A 328 7.47 2.74 -27.23
N ALA A 329 6.26 2.21 -27.41
CA ALA A 329 6.05 0.80 -27.67
C ALA A 329 6.79 0.32 -28.93
N SER A 330 7.38 -0.87 -28.85
CA SER A 330 8.11 -1.44 -29.97
C SER A 330 7.19 -1.78 -31.15
N ALA A 331 7.76 -1.89 -32.35
CA ALA A 331 7.01 -2.32 -33.53
C ALA A 331 6.37 -3.71 -33.35
N GLU A 332 6.99 -4.61 -32.56
CA GLU A 332 6.45 -5.93 -32.24
C GLU A 332 5.20 -5.83 -31.37
N VAL A 333 5.24 -5.00 -30.32
CA VAL A 333 4.08 -4.74 -29.45
C VAL A 333 2.94 -4.13 -30.27
N ILE A 334 3.23 -3.13 -31.10
CA ILE A 334 2.22 -2.50 -31.97
C ILE A 334 1.66 -3.48 -33.00
N ALA A 335 2.48 -4.34 -33.58
CA ALA A 335 2.03 -5.34 -34.54
C ALA A 335 1.09 -6.38 -33.91
N ARG A 336 1.30 -6.70 -32.62
CA ARG A 336 0.47 -7.67 -31.89
C ARG A 336 -0.81 -7.05 -31.33
N TYR A 337 -0.72 -5.89 -30.69
CA TYR A 337 -1.81 -5.30 -29.90
C TYR A 337 -2.48 -4.09 -30.57
N GLY A 338 -2.03 -3.71 -31.76
CA GLY A 338 -2.46 -2.48 -32.42
C GLY A 338 -1.76 -1.23 -31.88
N PRO A 339 -2.02 -0.06 -32.49
CA PRO A 339 -1.44 1.19 -32.03
C PRO A 339 -1.97 1.57 -30.64
N PRO A 340 -1.15 2.18 -29.77
CA PRO A 340 -1.62 2.71 -28.51
C PRO A 340 -2.65 3.83 -28.73
N PRO A 341 -3.54 4.08 -27.75
CA PRO A 341 -4.49 5.19 -27.82
C PRO A 341 -3.76 6.53 -27.97
N THR A 342 -4.31 7.41 -28.82
CA THR A 342 -3.68 8.71 -29.13
C THR A 342 -3.85 9.76 -28.05
N ALA A 343 -4.79 9.55 -27.11
CA ALA A 343 -5.08 10.45 -26.01
C ALA A 343 -5.14 9.67 -24.70
N GLU A 344 -4.79 10.34 -23.60
CA GLU A 344 -4.93 9.81 -22.26
C GLU A 344 -6.43 9.69 -21.91
N GLU A 345 -6.88 8.51 -21.49
CA GLU A 345 -8.22 8.33 -20.94
C GLU A 345 -8.24 8.74 -19.46
N ILE A 346 -8.26 10.05 -19.21
CA ILE A 346 -8.50 10.58 -17.86
C ILE A 346 -9.81 11.35 -17.81
N ASP A 347 -10.51 11.28 -16.67
CA ASP A 347 -11.73 12.04 -16.46
C ASP A 347 -11.52 13.52 -16.77
N GLU A 348 -12.42 14.10 -17.55
CA GLU A 348 -12.40 15.54 -17.80
C GLU A 348 -12.54 16.32 -16.47
N PRO A 349 -11.97 17.53 -16.39
CA PRO A 349 -12.29 18.44 -15.31
C PRO A 349 -13.81 18.64 -15.19
N THR A 350 -14.35 18.52 -13.98
CA THR A 350 -15.80 18.60 -13.77
C THR A 350 -16.33 19.95 -14.28
N PRO A 351 -17.42 19.99 -15.06
CA PRO A 351 -18.02 21.24 -15.51
C PRO A 351 -18.27 22.20 -14.33
N GLY A 352 -17.84 23.44 -14.48
CA GLY A 352 -17.90 24.47 -13.42
C GLY A 352 -16.69 24.52 -12.48
N SER A 353 -15.74 23.58 -12.58
CA SER A 353 -14.48 23.63 -11.81
C SER A 353 -13.52 24.69 -12.36
N GLN A 354 -12.54 25.09 -11.54
CA GLN A 354 -11.51 26.06 -11.95
C GLN A 354 -10.73 25.58 -13.18
N ALA A 355 -10.35 24.32 -13.21
CA ALA A 355 -9.58 23.73 -14.30
C ALA A 355 -10.41 23.60 -15.58
N ALA A 356 -11.72 23.32 -15.48
CA ALA A 356 -12.62 23.34 -16.64
C ALA A 356 -12.69 24.73 -17.28
N ALA A 357 -12.81 25.78 -16.47
CA ALA A 357 -12.86 27.17 -16.95
C ALA A 357 -11.53 27.65 -17.54
N ALA A 358 -10.40 27.24 -16.94
CA ALA A 358 -9.06 27.64 -17.36
C ALA A 358 -8.45 26.74 -18.46
N GLY A 359 -9.06 25.59 -18.74
CA GLY A 359 -8.51 24.59 -19.66
C GLY A 359 -7.23 23.92 -19.18
N THR A 360 -7.02 23.79 -17.87
CA THR A 360 -5.82 23.21 -17.24
C THR A 360 -6.08 21.82 -16.64
N HIS A 361 -5.04 21.13 -16.15
CA HIS A 361 -5.13 19.82 -15.49
C HIS A 361 -5.85 18.76 -16.33
N ARG A 362 -5.54 18.76 -17.63
CA ARG A 362 -6.09 17.89 -18.67
C ARG A 362 -5.24 16.64 -18.91
N THR A 363 -4.08 16.53 -18.27
CA THR A 363 -3.20 15.36 -18.35
C THR A 363 -2.93 14.77 -16.97
N GLY A 364 -2.54 13.49 -16.94
CA GLY A 364 -2.14 12.83 -15.70
C GLY A 364 -0.93 13.52 -15.06
N PHE A 365 0.00 13.97 -15.89
CA PHE A 365 1.21 14.68 -15.45
C PHE A 365 0.92 16.01 -14.76
N GLU A 366 0.05 16.86 -15.33
CA GLU A 366 -0.32 18.13 -14.69
C GLU A 366 -0.96 17.90 -13.30
N ARG A 367 -1.80 16.86 -13.18
CA ARG A 367 -2.44 16.50 -11.91
C ARG A 367 -1.42 15.94 -10.91
N LEU A 368 -0.47 15.12 -11.37
CA LEU A 368 0.63 14.58 -10.58
C LEU A 368 1.45 15.70 -9.94
N VAL A 369 1.91 16.67 -10.74
CA VAL A 369 2.71 17.81 -10.27
C VAL A 369 1.93 18.61 -9.23
N TYR A 370 0.68 18.96 -9.52
CA TYR A 370 -0.17 19.70 -8.59
C TYR A 370 -0.32 18.97 -7.25
N LEU A 371 -0.65 17.67 -7.27
CA LEU A 371 -0.86 16.90 -6.04
C LEU A 371 0.45 16.75 -5.24
N ALA A 372 1.60 16.64 -5.91
CA ALA A 372 2.89 16.53 -5.25
C ALA A 372 3.25 17.84 -4.54
N GLU A 373 3.02 18.98 -5.21
CA GLU A 373 3.16 20.30 -4.61
C GLU A 373 2.24 20.46 -3.41
N GLN A 374 0.96 20.07 -3.50
CA GLN A 374 0.05 20.12 -2.36
C GLN A 374 0.53 19.23 -1.21
N ALA A 375 1.08 18.05 -1.50
CA ALA A 375 1.58 17.13 -0.49
C ALA A 375 2.87 17.63 0.20
N LEU A 376 3.77 18.28 -0.53
CA LEU A 376 5.04 18.81 0.00
C LEU A 376 4.91 20.19 0.66
N CYS A 377 4.00 21.03 0.17
CA CYS A 377 3.69 22.35 0.73
C CYS A 377 2.72 22.29 1.91
N ALA A 378 2.04 21.16 2.12
CA ALA A 378 1.27 20.92 3.34
C ALA A 378 2.11 21.21 4.58
N ASP A 379 1.50 21.80 5.62
CA ASP A 379 2.17 22.03 6.90
C ASP A 379 2.94 20.77 7.32
N HIS A 380 4.17 20.96 7.83
CA HIS A 380 5.12 19.87 8.11
C HIS A 380 4.55 18.71 8.97
N GLY A 381 3.41 18.93 9.64
CA GLY A 381 2.69 17.94 10.44
C GLY A 381 1.65 17.07 9.72
N GLN A 382 1.42 17.17 8.40
CA GLN A 382 0.47 16.26 7.73
C GLN A 382 1.11 14.93 7.30
N LEU A 383 2.34 14.96 6.79
CA LEU A 383 3.11 13.79 6.39
C LEU A 383 4.05 13.32 7.51
N THR A 384 4.20 12.00 7.61
CA THR A 384 5.33 11.39 8.33
C THR A 384 6.62 11.58 7.52
N LYS A 385 7.76 11.12 8.06
CA LYS A 385 9.02 11.09 7.31
C LYS A 385 8.92 10.17 6.09
N GLU A 386 8.29 9.02 6.27
CA GLU A 386 8.02 8.02 5.25
C GLU A 386 7.05 8.58 4.19
N GLY A 387 6.03 9.35 4.60
CA GLY A 387 5.13 10.04 3.70
C GLY A 387 5.84 11.04 2.78
N ARG A 388 6.77 11.83 3.31
CA ARG A 388 7.60 12.74 2.49
C ARG A 388 8.50 11.96 1.53
N ARG A 389 9.15 10.89 2.00
CA ARG A 389 9.95 10.00 1.13
C ARG A 389 9.09 9.39 0.02
N PHE A 390 7.86 8.99 0.33
CA PHE A 390 6.91 8.43 -0.64
C PHE A 390 6.59 9.43 -1.76
N VAL A 391 6.29 10.68 -1.41
CA VAL A 391 6.04 11.73 -2.43
C VAL A 391 7.27 11.97 -3.29
N HIS A 392 8.46 12.06 -2.69
CA HIS A 392 9.70 12.20 -3.46
C HIS A 392 10.00 11.00 -4.35
N TRP A 393 9.79 9.77 -3.86
CA TRP A 393 9.94 8.56 -4.67
C TRP A 393 9.02 8.57 -5.91
N LEU A 394 7.78 9.04 -5.78
CA LEU A 394 6.87 9.20 -6.91
C LEU A 394 7.36 10.27 -7.90
N LEU A 395 7.87 11.41 -7.41
CA LEU A 395 8.45 12.46 -8.24
C LEU A 395 9.74 11.99 -8.95
N ASP A 396 10.59 11.24 -8.26
CA ASP A 396 11.82 10.66 -8.81
C ASP A 396 11.51 9.71 -9.98
N SER A 397 10.29 9.18 -10.10
CA SER A 397 9.89 8.38 -11.27
C SER A 397 9.62 9.22 -12.53
N ILE A 398 9.38 10.53 -12.40
CA ILE A 398 8.98 11.41 -13.51
C ILE A 398 9.96 12.57 -13.81
N GLU A 399 10.83 12.95 -12.87
CA GLU A 399 11.82 14.03 -13.06
C GLU A 399 13.01 13.57 -13.92
N TRP A 400 12.83 13.44 -15.23
CA TRP A 400 13.91 13.01 -16.13
C TRP A 400 14.00 13.82 -17.43
N GLY A 401 14.32 15.11 -17.27
CA GLY A 401 14.63 16.01 -18.39
C GLY A 401 15.37 17.26 -17.94
N GLU A 402 16.60 17.11 -17.42
CA GLU A 402 17.72 18.08 -17.48
C GLU A 402 18.94 17.66 -16.62
N GLN A 403 18.83 16.71 -15.69
CA GLN A 403 19.95 16.28 -14.83
C GLN A 403 20.71 15.08 -15.39
N SER A 404 21.54 15.34 -16.41
CA SER A 404 22.83 14.64 -16.47
C SER A 404 23.62 15.02 -15.22
N VAL A 405 24.12 14.02 -14.47
CA VAL A 405 24.88 14.14 -13.21
C VAL A 405 24.03 14.33 -11.93
N ARG A 406 23.22 13.32 -11.58
CA ARG A 406 23.12 12.91 -10.16
C ARG A 406 23.67 11.50 -10.05
N SER A 407 24.66 11.33 -9.16
CA SER A 407 25.31 10.04 -8.90
C SER A 407 24.27 8.94 -8.61
N PRO A 408 24.57 7.67 -8.95
CA PRO A 408 23.72 6.57 -8.55
C PRO A 408 23.44 6.67 -7.05
N VAL A 409 22.16 6.66 -6.67
CA VAL A 409 21.76 6.42 -5.28
C VAL A 409 22.40 5.08 -4.91
N PRO A 410 23.34 5.04 -3.95
CA PRO A 410 23.90 3.76 -3.55
C PRO A 410 22.75 2.92 -2.99
N ALA A 411 22.72 1.62 -3.33
CA ALA A 411 22.01 0.64 -2.52
C ALA A 411 22.31 0.97 -1.06
N VAL A 412 21.28 1.17 -0.22
CA VAL A 412 21.39 1.73 1.13
C VAL A 412 22.41 0.93 1.96
N THR A 413 23.65 1.37 1.85
CA THR A 413 24.86 0.92 2.54
C THR A 413 25.67 2.19 2.77
N GLY A 414 25.19 3.04 3.68
CA GLY A 414 25.90 4.27 4.01
C GLY A 414 24.99 5.35 4.56
N ALA A 415 25.17 5.63 5.84
CA ALA A 415 24.51 6.68 6.58
C ALA A 415 24.76 8.08 5.98
N ARG A 416 23.67 8.79 5.68
CA ARG A 416 23.65 10.26 5.79
C ARG A 416 22.70 10.62 6.91
N SER A 417 23.31 11.02 8.03
CA SER A 417 22.65 11.51 9.23
C SER A 417 21.99 12.86 8.91
N ALA A 418 20.75 12.83 8.44
CA ALA A 418 19.92 14.04 8.30
C ALA A 418 19.43 14.46 9.68
N GLU A 419 19.70 15.72 10.05
CA GLU A 419 19.23 16.33 11.29
C GLU A 419 17.70 16.26 11.37
N VAL A 420 17.24 15.70 12.48
CA VAL A 420 15.85 15.39 12.76
C VAL A 420 15.16 16.67 13.25
N ALA A 421 14.58 17.43 12.32
CA ALA A 421 13.57 18.44 12.65
C ALA A 421 12.20 17.75 12.81
N THR A 422 11.95 17.23 14.01
CA THR A 422 10.67 16.68 14.44
C THR A 422 9.93 17.68 15.30
N THR A 423 8.67 17.91 14.97
CA THR A 423 7.72 18.73 15.73
C THR A 423 7.45 18.14 17.12
N ALA A 424 7.30 19.04 18.09
CA ALA A 424 7.30 18.79 19.53
C ALA A 424 5.98 18.22 20.08
N SER A 425 5.60 17.00 19.70
CA SER A 425 4.59 16.23 20.42
C SER A 425 5.28 15.32 21.43
N ASP A 426 4.99 15.53 22.72
CA ASP A 426 5.37 14.74 23.92
C ASP A 426 6.49 13.72 23.72
N ARG A 427 7.69 14.21 23.41
CA ARG A 427 8.87 13.37 23.50
C ARG A 427 9.12 13.07 24.97
N ALA A 428 9.04 11.79 25.32
CA ALA A 428 9.51 11.31 26.61
C ALA A 428 10.93 11.84 26.83
N VAL A 429 11.10 12.63 27.89
CA VAL A 429 12.39 13.22 28.22
C VAL A 429 13.25 12.12 28.81
N VAL A 430 14.37 11.83 28.16
CA VAL A 430 15.35 10.85 28.65
C VAL A 430 16.15 11.50 29.79
N THR A 431 15.82 11.17 31.04
CA THR A 431 16.36 11.82 32.26
C THR A 431 17.18 10.86 33.12
N GLY A 432 18.33 10.38 32.63
CA GLY A 432 19.21 9.48 33.41
C GLY A 432 18.58 8.09 33.68
N GLY A 433 19.18 7.30 34.56
CA GLY A 433 18.72 5.94 34.89
C GLY A 433 19.12 4.88 33.85
N VAL A 434 18.52 3.69 33.99
CA VAL A 434 18.76 2.52 33.15
C VAL A 434 17.57 2.22 32.23
N PHE A 435 17.85 1.63 31.07
CA PHE A 435 16.83 1.37 30.04
C PHE A 435 16.58 -0.13 29.90
N VAL A 436 15.33 -0.54 30.07
CA VAL A 436 14.91 -1.95 30.03
C VAL A 436 13.81 -2.12 28.99
N ARG A 437 13.91 -3.17 28.16
CA ARG A 437 12.81 -3.55 27.26
C ARG A 437 11.54 -3.86 28.06
N SER A 438 10.42 -3.36 27.56
CA SER A 438 9.11 -3.73 28.10
C SER A 438 8.80 -5.18 27.75
N GLU A 439 8.26 -5.95 28.70
CA GLU A 439 7.84 -7.34 28.52
C GLU A 439 6.39 -7.53 29.00
N PRO A 440 5.60 -8.46 28.41
CA PRO A 440 5.97 -9.34 27.30
C PRO A 440 5.96 -8.62 25.94
N THR A 441 6.82 -9.02 25.00
CA THR A 441 6.76 -8.62 23.59
C THR A 441 6.78 -9.82 22.63
N ILE A 442 6.16 -9.66 21.46
CA ILE A 442 6.29 -10.58 20.33
C ILE A 442 7.18 -9.90 19.30
N LEU A 443 8.22 -10.62 18.84
CA LEU A 443 9.25 -10.11 17.96
C LEU A 443 9.28 -10.90 16.65
N TRP A 444 9.51 -10.20 15.55
CA TRP A 444 9.77 -10.83 14.25
C TRP A 444 10.88 -10.10 13.51
N GLU A 445 12.00 -10.78 13.32
CA GLU A 445 13.17 -10.25 12.64
C GLU A 445 13.06 -10.41 11.13
N LEU A 446 13.43 -9.36 10.40
CA LEU A 446 13.55 -9.33 8.94
C LEU A 446 14.98 -8.86 8.59
N PRO A 447 15.99 -9.72 8.78
CA PRO A 447 17.40 -9.34 8.60
C PRO A 447 17.69 -8.85 7.17
N GLU A 448 17.06 -9.44 6.15
CA GLU A 448 17.17 -9.06 4.75
C GLU A 448 16.63 -7.65 4.46
N LEU A 449 15.67 -7.17 5.26
CA LEU A 449 15.15 -5.80 5.20
C LEU A 449 15.77 -4.89 6.27
N ARG A 450 16.63 -5.43 7.14
CA ARG A 450 17.21 -4.75 8.31
C ARG A 450 16.13 -4.12 9.20
N GLN A 451 15.07 -4.87 9.45
CA GLN A 451 13.90 -4.41 10.21
C GLN A 451 13.54 -5.42 11.30
N LEU A 452 12.95 -4.90 12.37
CA LEU A 452 12.35 -5.69 13.44
C LEU A 452 10.91 -5.24 13.63
N LEU A 453 9.96 -6.17 13.58
CA LEU A 453 8.59 -5.93 14.01
C LEU A 453 8.47 -6.28 15.49
N VAL A 454 8.06 -5.30 16.30
CA VAL A 454 7.80 -5.46 17.73
C VAL A 454 6.33 -5.23 18.00
N VAL A 455 5.71 -6.16 18.72
CA VAL A 455 4.32 -6.04 19.16
C VAL A 455 4.21 -6.24 20.65
N ARG A 456 3.49 -5.32 21.29
CA ARG A 456 3.13 -5.40 22.70
C ARG A 456 1.75 -6.05 22.84
N PRO A 457 1.61 -7.23 23.46
CA PRO A 457 0.33 -7.93 23.52
C PRO A 457 -0.76 -7.15 24.24
N ASP A 458 -0.40 -6.28 25.19
CA ASP A 458 -1.31 -5.50 26.02
C ASP A 458 -1.95 -4.32 25.27
N THR A 459 -1.18 -3.63 24.43
CA THR A 459 -1.65 -2.50 23.61
C THR A 459 -2.03 -2.90 22.19
N ALA A 460 -1.58 -4.07 21.73
CA ALA A 460 -1.67 -4.52 20.35
C ALA A 460 -1.05 -3.56 19.31
N GLY A 461 -0.15 -2.68 19.76
CA GLY A 461 0.58 -1.78 18.87
C GLY A 461 1.63 -2.51 18.05
N PHE A 462 1.59 -2.34 16.73
CA PHE A 462 2.61 -2.81 15.79
C PHE A 462 3.67 -1.73 15.58
N HIS A 463 4.92 -2.05 15.88
CA HIS A 463 6.04 -1.12 15.77
C HIS A 463 7.12 -1.68 14.86
N TRP A 464 7.30 -1.02 13.72
CA TRP A 464 8.39 -1.31 12.79
C TRP A 464 9.64 -0.54 13.20
N LEU A 465 10.68 -1.25 13.62
CA LEU A 465 11.97 -0.68 13.95
C LEU A 465 12.91 -0.84 12.76
N ASP A 466 13.54 0.27 12.35
CA ASP A 466 14.65 0.22 11.40
C ASP A 466 15.92 -0.35 12.06
N ALA A 467 16.99 -0.51 11.30
CA ALA A 467 18.25 -1.07 11.79
C ALA A 467 18.80 -0.33 13.02
N HIS A 468 18.69 1.00 13.06
CA HIS A 468 19.21 1.79 14.17
C HIS A 468 18.36 1.61 15.42
N ALA A 469 17.04 1.68 15.27
CA ALA A 469 16.11 1.50 16.36
C ALA A 469 16.13 0.07 16.91
N TRP A 470 16.31 -0.93 16.05
CA TRP A 470 16.51 -2.31 16.45
C TRP A 470 17.76 -2.47 17.31
N VAL A 471 18.92 -1.96 16.89
CA VAL A 471 20.14 -2.07 17.69
C VAL A 471 19.96 -1.40 19.06
N VAL A 472 19.42 -0.17 19.11
CA VAL A 472 19.16 0.52 20.38
C VAL A 472 18.21 -0.31 21.26
N TYR A 473 17.11 -0.81 20.70
CA TYR A 473 16.14 -1.64 21.42
C TYR A 473 16.79 -2.93 21.98
N ALA A 474 17.62 -3.62 21.19
CA ALA A 474 18.31 -4.83 21.59
C ALA A 474 19.34 -4.60 22.71
N LEU A 475 19.90 -3.40 22.79
CA LEU A 475 20.85 -2.99 23.82
C LEU A 475 20.18 -2.48 25.12
N CYS A 476 18.85 -2.39 25.19
CA CYS A 476 18.13 -2.02 26.41
C CYS A 476 18.01 -3.21 27.37
N ASP A 477 19.09 -3.52 28.08
CA ASP A 477 19.23 -4.64 29.01
C ASP A 477 19.51 -4.20 30.47
N GLY A 478 19.11 -2.98 30.84
CA GLY A 478 19.32 -2.42 32.18
C GLY A 478 20.60 -1.60 32.33
N GLU A 479 21.10 -1.06 31.22
CA GLU A 479 22.31 -0.23 31.19
C GLU A 479 21.99 1.27 31.13
N PRO A 480 22.89 2.15 31.63
CA PRO A 480 22.73 3.59 31.53
C PRO A 480 23.01 4.09 30.11
N LEU A 481 22.50 5.30 29.79
CA LEU A 481 22.57 5.89 28.44
C LEU A 481 24.00 5.94 27.88
N ALA A 482 25.00 6.25 28.71
CA ALA A 482 26.39 6.37 28.26
C ALA A 482 26.94 5.02 27.78
N THR A 483 26.74 3.95 28.55
CA THR A 483 27.16 2.58 28.18
C THR A 483 26.42 2.10 26.94
N LEU A 484 25.09 2.34 26.87
CA LEU A 484 24.28 1.98 25.71
C LEU A 484 24.76 2.71 24.45
N ALA A 485 25.04 4.02 24.52
CA ALA A 485 25.52 4.81 23.40
C ALA A 485 26.88 4.32 22.88
N GLU A 486 27.78 3.92 23.78
CA GLU A 486 29.07 3.33 23.40
C GLU A 486 28.89 1.96 22.73
N ARG A 487 28.05 1.08 23.28
CA ARG A 487 27.72 -0.21 22.63
C ARG A 487 27.06 -0.02 21.27
N TYR A 488 26.15 0.95 21.16
CA TYR A 488 25.53 1.32 19.89
C TYR A 488 26.59 1.78 18.88
N ARG A 489 27.52 2.66 19.27
CA ARG A 489 28.64 3.12 18.44
C ARG A 489 29.52 1.98 17.93
N LEU A 490 29.73 0.94 18.75
CA LEU A 490 30.51 -0.24 18.37
C LEU A 490 29.74 -1.22 17.48
N ALA A 491 28.42 -1.26 17.58
CA ALA A 491 27.56 -2.20 16.85
C ALA A 491 27.16 -1.72 15.44
N VAL A 492 27.17 -0.41 15.21
CA VAL A 492 26.84 0.19 13.91
C VAL A 492 28.06 0.22 12.98
N ASP A 493 27.85 -0.11 11.71
CA ASP A 493 28.91 -0.07 10.71
C ASP A 493 29.34 1.38 10.40
N GLY A 494 30.63 1.67 10.61
CA GLY A 494 31.27 2.91 10.20
C GLY A 494 31.72 3.82 11.36
N PRO A 495 32.56 4.83 11.07
CA PRO A 495 33.09 5.72 12.10
C PRO A 495 32.01 6.71 12.57
N LEU A 496 31.43 6.44 13.75
CA LEU A 496 30.56 7.38 14.46
C LEU A 496 31.33 8.02 15.62
N SER A 497 31.24 9.35 15.74
CA SER A 497 31.74 10.05 16.93
C SER A 497 30.88 9.70 18.15
N GLU A 498 31.48 9.73 19.33
CA GLU A 498 30.79 9.52 20.60
C GLU A 498 29.57 10.43 20.75
N GLU A 499 29.71 11.72 20.43
CA GLU A 499 28.62 12.70 20.48
C GLU A 499 27.46 12.34 19.54
N THR A 500 27.77 11.88 18.32
CA THR A 500 26.73 11.50 17.35
C THR A 500 26.02 10.22 17.80
N ALA A 501 26.75 9.23 18.30
CA ALA A 501 26.19 7.99 18.83
C ALA A 501 25.26 8.28 20.02
N LEU A 502 25.70 9.12 20.98
CA LEU A 502 24.90 9.54 22.12
C LEU A 502 23.61 10.26 21.69
N ARG A 503 23.71 11.19 20.73
CA ARG A 503 22.54 11.92 20.20
C ARG A 503 21.55 10.99 19.52
N GLN A 504 22.03 10.07 18.68
CA GLN A 504 21.17 9.10 17.98
C GLN A 504 20.51 8.13 18.95
N ALA A 505 21.27 7.55 19.89
CA ALA A 505 20.76 6.65 20.91
C ALA A 505 19.69 7.33 21.76
N ARG A 506 19.93 8.57 22.22
CA ARG A 506 18.95 9.36 23.00
C ARG A 506 17.68 9.63 22.20
N ALA A 507 17.80 10.06 20.94
CA ALA A 507 16.63 10.33 20.09
C ALA A 507 15.81 9.06 19.87
N CYS A 508 16.47 7.93 19.65
CA CYS A 508 15.82 6.63 19.49
C CYS A 508 15.13 6.18 20.79
N LEU A 509 15.80 6.27 21.94
CA LEU A 509 15.23 5.93 23.24
C LEU A 509 13.97 6.74 23.55
N SER A 510 13.98 8.05 23.25
CA SER A 510 12.79 8.89 23.41
C SER A 510 11.59 8.37 22.62
N LEU A 511 11.81 7.90 21.38
CA LEU A 511 10.76 7.28 20.54
C LEU A 511 10.33 5.92 21.09
N LEU A 512 11.27 5.05 21.50
CA LEU A 512 10.97 3.74 22.05
C LEU A 512 10.20 3.82 23.38
N ILE A 513 10.53 4.79 24.23
CA ILE A 513 9.81 5.06 25.48
C ILE A 513 8.42 5.62 25.19
N GLY A 514 8.28 6.57 24.26
CA GLY A 514 6.97 7.08 23.83
C GLY A 514 6.07 5.99 23.23
N ALA A 515 6.65 5.01 22.54
CA ALA A 515 5.96 3.82 22.05
C ALA A 515 5.72 2.75 23.13
N GLY A 516 6.25 2.95 24.34
CA GLY A 516 6.18 1.99 25.44
C GLY A 516 7.00 0.73 25.23
N LEU A 517 7.88 0.65 24.22
CA LEU A 517 8.71 -0.53 23.97
C LEU A 517 9.88 -0.65 24.95
N VAL A 518 10.28 0.48 25.54
CA VAL A 518 11.36 0.57 26.54
C VAL A 518 10.83 1.37 27.72
N SER A 519 11.21 0.97 28.93
CA SER A 519 10.97 1.70 30.16
C SER A 519 12.29 2.26 30.69
N GLN A 520 12.23 3.48 31.23
CA GLN A 520 13.33 4.09 31.97
C GLN A 520 13.10 3.84 33.46
N VAL A 521 14.10 3.27 34.14
CA VAL A 521 14.03 2.93 35.57
C VAL A 521 15.13 3.73 36.28
N ASP A 522 14.76 4.39 37.37
CA ASP A 522 15.72 5.09 38.23
C ASP A 522 16.63 4.07 38.93
N GLU A 523 17.92 4.36 39.02
CA GLU A 523 18.93 3.52 39.71
C GLU A 523 18.73 3.47 41.23
#